data_AF-A0A4S3FTU8-F1
#
_entry.id   AF-A0A4S3FTU8-F1
#
_cell.length_a   1.000
_cell.length_b   1.000
_cell.length_c   1.000
_cell.angle_alpha   90.00
_cell.angle_beta   90.00
_cell.angle_gamma   90.00
#
_symmetry.space_group_name_H-M   'P 1'
#
loop_
_entity.id
_entity.type
_entity.pdbx_description
1 polymer ?
#
loop_
_entity_poly.entity_id
_entity_poly.type
_entity_poly.pdbx_seq_one_letter_code
_entity_poly.pdbx_strand_id
1 'polypeptide(L)'
;MKYLAMILIAIAALVAAGVTGLSFYLWPTSLGDHRLNVTPAMLERLADLKRERKFGPDDATFYPGARNEAERAAAQLAADSAIQALIDDLPAHPRRAVVLGHMKRTLAGFTTIESEERDRMLFYLGRALDICGIESSSELFNVWRYGFPYGWFLR
;
A
#
# COMPACT_ATOMS: atom_id res chain seq x y z
N MET A 1 8.23 -11.76 42.55
CA MET A 1 9.11 -11.39 41.42
C MET A 1 8.63 -11.95 40.07
N LYS A 2 8.33 -13.24 39.93
CA LYS A 2 7.88 -13.85 38.65
C LYS A 2 6.64 -13.19 38.02
N TYR A 3 5.62 -12.88 38.83
CA TYR A 3 4.41 -12.21 38.35
C TYR A 3 4.64 -10.76 37.88
N LEU A 4 5.51 -10.02 38.57
CA LEU A 4 5.90 -8.66 38.16
C LEU A 4 6.63 -8.67 36.82
N ALA A 5 7.54 -9.64 36.63
CA ALA A 5 8.23 -9.84 35.36
C ALA A 5 7.25 -10.20 34.21
N MET A 6 6.27 -11.08 34.45
CA MET A 6 5.26 -11.41 33.44
C MET A 6 4.38 -10.20 33.07
N ILE A 7 3.99 -9.38 34.05
CA ILE A 7 3.22 -8.15 33.79
C ILE A 7 4.05 -7.16 32.97
N LEU A 8 5.33 -6.97 33.29
CA LEU A 8 6.22 -6.09 32.53
C LEU A 8 6.43 -6.57 31.10
N ILE A 9 6.58 -7.89 30.89
CA ILE A 9 6.68 -8.49 29.56
C ILE A 9 5.38 -8.27 28.77
N ALA A 10 4.22 -8.48 29.39
CA ALA A 10 2.93 -8.25 28.74
C ALA A 10 2.71 -6.78 28.34
N ILE A 11 3.09 -5.84 29.21
CA ILE A 11 3.05 -4.40 28.92
C ILE A 11 4.01 -4.05 27.78
N ALA A 12 5.24 -4.55 27.82
CA ALA A 12 6.22 -4.31 26.76
C ALA A 12 5.73 -4.86 25.41
N ALA A 13 5.11 -6.03 25.39
CA ALA A 13 4.51 -6.60 24.20
C ALA A 13 3.33 -5.77 23.67
N LEU A 14 2.46 -5.26 24.57
CA LEU A 14 1.33 -4.41 24.20
C LEU A 14 1.79 -3.05 23.63
N VAL A 15 2.81 -2.45 24.25
CA VAL A 15 3.44 -1.21 23.75
C VAL A 15 4.07 -1.45 22.39
N ALA A 16 4.83 -2.54 22.23
CA ALA A 16 5.43 -2.88 20.94
C ALA A 16 4.38 -3.08 19.84
N ALA A 17 3.29 -3.81 20.13
CA ALA A 17 2.18 -4.01 19.19
C ALA A 17 1.42 -2.70 18.87
N GLY A 18 1.25 -1.82 19.85
CA GLY A 18 0.65 -0.49 19.63
C GLY A 18 1.54 0.41 18.77
N VAL A 19 2.86 0.39 19.00
CA VAL A 19 3.84 1.18 18.25
C VAL A 19 3.94 0.71 16.79
N THR A 20 3.85 -0.59 16.51
CA THR A 20 3.89 -1.10 15.13
C THR A 20 2.62 -0.78 14.33
N GLY A 21 1.45 -0.73 14.98
CA GLY A 21 0.23 -0.24 14.33
C GLY A 21 0.27 1.27 14.06
N LEU A 22 0.75 2.05 15.04
CA LEU A 22 0.84 3.51 14.93
C LEU A 22 1.88 3.98 13.90
N SER A 23 2.95 3.20 13.69
CA SER A 23 4.04 3.55 12.77
C SER A 23 3.54 3.81 11.35
N PHE A 24 2.60 2.99 10.85
CA PHE A 24 2.00 3.18 9.52
C PHE A 24 1.22 4.49 9.44
N TYR A 25 0.37 4.79 10.43
CA TYR A 25 -0.44 6.00 10.43
C TYR A 25 0.40 7.27 10.53
N LEU A 26 1.55 7.22 11.19
CA LEU A 26 2.50 8.33 11.26
C LEU A 26 3.51 8.34 10.10
N TRP A 27 3.56 7.30 9.26
CA TRP A 27 4.56 7.19 8.21
C TRP A 27 4.45 8.34 7.19
N PRO A 28 5.50 9.13 6.97
CA PRO A 28 5.43 10.31 6.13
C PRO A 28 5.37 9.94 4.64
N THR A 29 4.47 10.59 3.90
CA THR A 29 4.39 10.46 2.43
C THR A 29 5.19 11.56 1.71
N SER A 30 5.66 12.58 2.44
CA SER A 30 6.39 13.74 1.91
C SER A 30 7.91 13.56 1.89
N LEU A 31 8.46 12.49 2.45
CA LEU A 31 9.90 12.22 2.38
C LEU A 31 10.32 11.95 0.93
N GLY A 32 11.32 12.70 0.44
CA GLY A 32 11.78 12.60 -0.95
C GLY A 32 10.75 13.05 -1.98
N ASP A 33 9.81 13.91 -1.57
CA ASP A 33 8.78 14.42 -2.47
C ASP A 33 9.37 15.32 -3.56
N HIS A 34 8.82 15.19 -4.76
CA HIS A 34 9.23 15.92 -5.95
C HIS A 34 8.05 16.02 -6.91
N ARG A 35 8.17 16.94 -7.87
CA ARG A 35 7.16 17.14 -8.90
C ARG A 35 7.22 16.01 -9.93
N LEU A 36 6.08 15.45 -10.27
CA LEU A 36 5.93 14.43 -11.31
C LEU A 36 5.70 15.08 -12.67
N ASN A 37 6.20 14.44 -13.73
CA ASN A 37 5.86 14.81 -15.10
C ASN A 37 4.53 14.16 -15.51
N VAL A 38 3.42 14.79 -15.15
CA VAL A 38 2.08 14.29 -15.47
C VAL A 38 1.78 14.54 -16.94
N THR A 39 1.70 13.46 -17.72
CA THR A 39 1.40 13.51 -19.15
C THR A 39 0.08 12.80 -19.46
N PRO A 40 -0.60 13.13 -20.59
CA PRO A 40 -1.78 12.39 -21.02
C PRO A 40 -1.52 10.88 -21.16
N ALA A 41 -0.33 10.48 -21.62
CA ALA A 41 0.05 9.08 -21.74
C ALA A 41 0.16 8.37 -20.38
N MET A 42 0.66 9.06 -19.35
CA MET A 42 0.68 8.52 -17.98
C MET A 42 -0.73 8.31 -17.45
N LEU A 43 -1.63 9.27 -17.64
CA LEU A 43 -3.02 9.19 -17.22
C LEU A 43 -3.77 8.07 -17.97
N GLU A 44 -3.52 7.89 -19.26
CA GLU A 44 -4.11 6.80 -20.03
C GLU A 44 -3.62 5.43 -19.53
N ARG A 45 -2.32 5.29 -19.22
CA ARG A 45 -1.80 4.04 -18.63
C ARG A 45 -2.40 3.73 -17.26
N LEU A 46 -2.70 4.75 -16.44
CA LEU A 46 -3.45 4.56 -15.19
C LEU A 46 -4.88 4.12 -15.48
N ALA A 47 -5.54 4.71 -16.50
CA ALA A 47 -6.87 4.31 -16.91
C ALA A 47 -6.90 2.87 -17.45
N ASP A 48 -5.90 2.45 -18.22
CA ASP A 48 -5.68 1.07 -18.65
C ASP A 48 -5.57 0.14 -17.44
N LEU A 49 -4.66 0.46 -16.50
CA LEU A 49 -4.48 -0.33 -15.28
C LEU A 49 -5.79 -0.46 -14.51
N LYS A 50 -6.59 0.61 -14.39
CA LYS A 50 -7.90 0.58 -13.73
C LYS A 50 -8.88 -0.37 -14.44
N ARG A 51 -8.90 -0.39 -15.79
CA ARG A 51 -9.80 -1.26 -16.57
C ARG A 51 -9.45 -2.75 -16.48
N GLU A 52 -8.20 -3.09 -16.18
CA GLU A 52 -7.80 -4.48 -16.00
C GLU A 52 -8.66 -5.19 -14.93
N ARG A 53 -9.04 -6.43 -15.20
CA ARG A 53 -9.60 -7.32 -14.18
C ARG A 53 -8.50 -7.68 -13.19
N LYS A 54 -8.77 -7.45 -11.90
CA LYS A 54 -7.81 -7.66 -10.81
C LYS A 54 -8.24 -8.79 -9.89
N PHE A 55 -7.25 -9.28 -9.12
CA PHE A 55 -7.44 -10.29 -8.07
C PHE A 55 -7.99 -11.63 -8.59
N GLY A 56 -7.85 -11.90 -9.89
CA GLY A 56 -8.08 -13.22 -10.47
C GLY A 56 -6.85 -14.12 -10.36
N PRO A 57 -6.97 -15.41 -10.73
CA PRO A 57 -5.83 -16.32 -10.79
C PRO A 57 -4.74 -15.78 -11.73
N ASP A 58 -3.49 -15.97 -11.34
CA ASP A 58 -2.33 -15.53 -12.10
C ASP A 58 -1.19 -16.55 -11.89
N ASP A 59 -1.04 -17.42 -12.88
CA ASP A 59 -0.09 -18.53 -12.86
C ASP A 59 1.36 -18.06 -12.81
N ALA A 60 1.66 -16.85 -13.33
CA ALA A 60 3.03 -16.33 -13.34
C ALA A 60 3.53 -15.97 -11.93
N THR A 61 2.60 -15.68 -11.01
CA THR A 61 2.91 -15.33 -9.62
C THR A 61 2.40 -16.36 -8.61
N PHE A 62 1.88 -17.51 -9.10
CA PHE A 62 1.26 -18.57 -8.30
C PHE A 62 0.13 -18.09 -7.36
N TYR A 63 -0.48 -16.95 -7.68
CA TYR A 63 -1.58 -16.43 -6.90
C TYR A 63 -2.88 -17.09 -7.36
N PRO A 64 -3.61 -17.76 -6.45
CA PRO A 64 -4.79 -18.53 -6.81
C PRO A 64 -5.99 -17.66 -7.21
N GLY A 65 -5.92 -16.35 -6.96
CA GLY A 65 -7.07 -15.46 -7.02
C GLY A 65 -7.77 -15.34 -5.68
N ALA A 66 -8.57 -14.29 -5.52
CA ALA A 66 -9.38 -14.12 -4.33
C ALA A 66 -10.35 -15.29 -4.14
N ARG A 67 -10.64 -15.61 -2.86
CA ARG A 67 -11.44 -16.77 -2.43
C ARG A 67 -12.79 -16.88 -3.10
N ASN A 68 -13.43 -15.75 -3.37
CA ASN A 68 -14.70 -15.66 -4.08
C ASN A 68 -14.83 -14.31 -4.80
N GLU A 69 -15.83 -14.22 -5.67
CA GLU A 69 -16.07 -13.03 -6.50
C GLU A 69 -16.39 -11.77 -5.68
N ALA A 70 -17.03 -11.90 -4.50
CA ALA A 70 -17.35 -10.74 -3.66
C ALA A 70 -16.09 -10.12 -3.05
N GLU A 71 -15.19 -10.95 -2.51
CA GLU A 71 -13.88 -10.50 -2.02
C GLU A 71 -13.02 -9.94 -3.16
N ARG A 72 -12.99 -10.63 -4.31
CA ARG A 72 -12.31 -10.15 -5.52
C ARG A 72 -12.78 -8.75 -5.92
N ALA A 73 -14.10 -8.55 -5.98
CA ALA A 73 -14.70 -7.28 -6.37
C ALA A 73 -14.41 -6.17 -5.34
N ALA A 74 -14.45 -6.49 -4.05
CA ALA A 74 -14.11 -5.54 -2.99
C ALA A 74 -12.63 -5.10 -3.04
N ALA A 75 -11.71 -6.06 -3.22
CA ALA A 75 -10.29 -5.77 -3.36
C ALA A 75 -9.99 -4.98 -4.63
N GLN A 76 -10.60 -5.35 -5.75
CA GLN A 76 -10.50 -4.58 -7.00
C GLN A 76 -11.04 -3.16 -6.82
N LEU A 77 -12.19 -2.99 -6.18
CA LEU A 77 -12.76 -1.65 -5.94
C LEU A 77 -11.80 -0.75 -5.15
N ALA A 78 -11.12 -1.29 -4.14
CA ALA A 78 -10.12 -0.54 -3.37
C ALA A 78 -8.95 -0.08 -4.25
N ALA A 79 -8.38 -0.97 -5.07
CA ALA A 79 -7.30 -0.63 -6.00
C ALA A 79 -7.75 0.37 -7.07
N ASP A 80 -8.92 0.15 -7.67
CA ASP A 80 -9.49 1.01 -8.72
C ASP A 80 -9.83 2.40 -8.19
N SER A 81 -10.29 2.50 -6.95
CA SER A 81 -10.54 3.78 -6.28
C SER A 81 -9.24 4.56 -6.03
N ALA A 82 -8.16 3.86 -5.65
CA ALA A 82 -6.84 4.48 -5.52
C ALA A 82 -6.36 5.05 -6.85
N ILE A 83 -6.44 4.26 -7.92
CA ILE A 83 -6.02 4.64 -9.27
C ILE A 83 -6.88 5.79 -9.80
N GLN A 84 -8.20 5.73 -9.61
CA GLN A 84 -9.10 6.82 -10.02
C GLN A 84 -8.73 8.13 -9.33
N ALA A 85 -8.47 8.10 -8.02
CA ALA A 85 -8.09 9.29 -7.29
C ALA A 85 -6.76 9.88 -7.78
N LEU A 86 -5.82 9.06 -8.28
CA LEU A 86 -4.62 9.57 -8.96
C LEU A 86 -4.95 10.28 -10.28
N ILE A 87 -5.82 9.69 -11.10
CA ILE A 87 -6.22 10.26 -12.38
C ILE A 87 -6.86 11.65 -12.16
N ASP A 88 -7.65 11.79 -11.10
CA ASP A 88 -8.35 13.03 -10.79
C ASP A 88 -7.43 14.10 -10.15
N ASP A 89 -6.56 13.71 -9.20
CA ASP A 89 -5.80 14.68 -8.41
C ASP A 89 -4.45 15.10 -9.05
N LEU A 90 -3.79 14.22 -9.80
CA LEU A 90 -2.44 14.48 -10.33
C LEU A 90 -2.35 15.65 -11.32
N PRO A 91 -3.33 15.91 -12.20
CA PRO A 91 -3.27 17.08 -13.08
C PRO A 91 -3.16 18.41 -12.32
N ALA A 92 -3.84 18.53 -11.18
CA ALA A 92 -3.79 19.72 -10.33
C ALA A 92 -2.64 19.70 -9.32
N HIS A 93 -2.29 18.51 -8.82
CA HIS A 93 -1.30 18.33 -7.75
C HIS A 93 -0.25 17.28 -8.15
N PRO A 94 0.64 17.59 -9.13
CA PRO A 94 1.58 16.63 -9.70
C PRO A 94 2.76 16.36 -8.78
N ARG A 95 2.54 15.76 -7.61
CA ARG A 95 3.58 15.49 -6.60
C ARG A 95 3.59 14.03 -6.19
N ARG A 96 4.78 13.49 -5.96
CA ARG A 96 4.96 12.12 -5.46
C ARG A 96 4.23 11.90 -4.13
N ALA A 97 4.24 12.89 -3.23
CA ALA A 97 3.54 12.80 -1.95
C ALA A 97 2.03 12.65 -2.09
N VAL A 98 1.42 13.19 -3.17
CA VAL A 98 0.01 12.99 -3.47
C VAL A 98 -0.23 11.52 -3.79
N VAL A 99 0.57 10.94 -4.70
CA VAL A 99 0.48 9.51 -5.04
C VAL A 99 0.58 8.64 -3.79
N LEU A 100 1.63 8.82 -2.99
CA LEU A 100 1.82 8.04 -1.76
C LEU A 100 0.71 8.29 -0.73
N GLY A 101 0.13 9.50 -0.70
CA GLY A 101 -1.04 9.83 0.12
C GLY A 101 -2.28 9.02 -0.25
N HIS A 102 -2.56 8.82 -1.54
CA HIS A 102 -3.64 7.94 -2.00
C HIS A 102 -3.37 6.48 -1.68
N MET A 103 -2.13 6.01 -1.88
CA MET A 103 -1.75 4.64 -1.52
C MET A 103 -1.95 4.39 -0.03
N LYS A 104 -1.46 5.31 0.82
CA LYS A 104 -1.60 5.20 2.27
C LYS A 104 -3.05 5.15 2.72
N ARG A 105 -3.92 6.02 2.18
CA ARG A 105 -5.36 6.02 2.49
C ARG A 105 -6.02 4.70 2.08
N THR A 106 -5.68 4.17 0.91
CA THR A 106 -6.20 2.89 0.41
C THR A 106 -5.77 1.75 1.32
N LEU A 107 -4.49 1.67 1.65
CA LEU A 107 -3.93 0.65 2.53
C LEU A 107 -4.48 0.73 3.96
N ALA A 108 -4.75 1.94 4.47
CA ALA A 108 -5.42 2.11 5.77
C ALA A 108 -6.84 1.52 5.79
N GLY A 109 -7.56 1.60 4.68
CA GLY A 109 -8.91 1.04 4.53
C GLY A 109 -8.96 -0.43 4.10
N PHE A 110 -7.83 -1.01 3.68
CA PHE A 110 -7.77 -2.38 3.17
C PHE A 110 -7.44 -3.38 4.29
N THR A 111 -8.48 -3.83 5.01
CA THR A 111 -8.35 -4.59 6.27
C THR A 111 -8.44 -6.12 6.09
N THR A 112 -8.14 -6.65 4.90
CA THR A 112 -8.14 -8.11 4.70
C THR A 112 -7.06 -8.80 5.56
N ILE A 113 -7.38 -9.98 6.08
CA ILE A 113 -6.43 -10.83 6.82
C ILE A 113 -5.63 -11.75 5.89
N GLU A 114 -6.11 -11.94 4.66
CA GLU A 114 -5.52 -12.87 3.71
C GLU A 114 -4.20 -12.31 3.18
N SER A 115 -3.11 -13.02 3.48
CA SER A 115 -1.74 -12.59 3.14
C SER A 115 -1.57 -12.36 1.64
N GLU A 116 -2.10 -13.27 0.84
CA GLU A 116 -2.02 -13.24 -0.63
C GLU A 116 -2.74 -12.01 -1.21
N GLU A 117 -3.89 -11.63 -0.66
CA GLU A 117 -4.63 -10.43 -1.05
C GLU A 117 -3.85 -9.15 -0.73
N ARG A 118 -3.16 -9.12 0.41
CA ARG A 118 -2.30 -7.99 0.80
C ARG A 118 -1.13 -7.84 -0.17
N ASP A 119 -0.47 -8.94 -0.51
CA ASP A 119 0.63 -8.94 -1.48
C ASP A 119 0.15 -8.54 -2.88
N ARG A 120 -1.03 -9.02 -3.28
CA ARG A 120 -1.65 -8.64 -4.56
C ARG A 120 -2.06 -7.18 -4.61
N MET A 121 -2.56 -6.62 -3.51
CA MET A 121 -2.85 -5.18 -3.40
C MET A 121 -1.56 -4.38 -3.61
N LEU A 122 -0.48 -4.73 -2.90
CA LEU A 122 0.82 -4.06 -3.05
C LEU A 122 1.37 -4.15 -4.47
N PHE A 123 1.15 -5.28 -5.17
CA PHE A 123 1.51 -5.42 -6.57
C PHE A 123 0.82 -4.38 -7.47
N TYR A 124 -0.50 -4.22 -7.36
CA TYR A 124 -1.23 -3.24 -8.19
C TYR A 124 -0.90 -1.79 -7.82
N LEU A 125 -0.74 -1.48 -6.53
CA LEU A 125 -0.29 -0.14 -6.11
C LEU A 125 1.14 0.13 -6.57
N GLY A 126 2.01 -0.89 -6.58
CA GLY A 126 3.37 -0.82 -7.14
C GLY A 126 3.36 -0.50 -8.63
N ARG A 127 2.54 -1.20 -9.43
CA ARG A 127 2.36 -0.87 -10.85
C ARG A 127 1.88 0.57 -11.07
N ALA A 128 1.03 1.10 -10.19
CA ALA A 128 0.61 2.49 -10.26
C ALA A 128 1.77 3.47 -9.94
N LEU A 129 2.66 3.13 -8.99
CA LEU A 129 3.90 3.88 -8.75
C LEU A 129 4.81 3.87 -9.98
N ASP A 130 5.01 2.71 -10.61
CA ASP A 130 5.84 2.56 -11.80
C ASP A 130 5.30 3.40 -12.97
N ILE A 131 3.97 3.40 -13.19
CA ILE A 131 3.33 4.25 -14.20
C ILE A 131 3.58 5.73 -13.91
N CYS A 132 3.55 6.14 -12.63
CA CYS A 132 3.85 7.50 -12.21
C CYS A 132 5.35 7.84 -12.21
N GLY A 133 6.23 6.89 -12.56
CA GLY A 133 7.69 7.08 -12.53
C GLY A 133 8.28 7.17 -11.13
N ILE A 134 7.65 6.55 -10.13
CA ILE A 134 8.09 6.55 -8.74
C ILE A 134 8.81 5.24 -8.42
N GLU A 135 10.12 5.31 -8.18
CA GLU A 135 10.98 4.12 -7.95
C GLU A 135 10.72 3.40 -6.62
N SER A 136 10.21 4.10 -5.61
CA SER A 136 10.04 3.55 -4.27
C SER A 136 8.87 4.17 -3.53
N SER A 137 8.22 3.37 -2.69
CA SER A 137 7.19 3.82 -1.75
C SER A 137 7.76 4.45 -0.48
N SER A 138 9.10 4.61 -0.38
CA SER A 138 9.79 5.03 0.85
C SER A 138 9.38 4.19 2.05
N GLU A 139 9.45 2.86 1.91
CA GLU A 139 9.06 1.86 2.92
C GLU A 139 7.57 1.86 3.32
N LEU A 140 6.72 2.73 2.77
CA LEU A 140 5.29 2.78 3.11
C LEU A 140 4.63 1.40 3.01
N PHE A 141 4.95 0.65 1.94
CA PHE A 141 4.40 -0.69 1.72
C PHE A 141 4.91 -1.69 2.76
N ASN A 142 6.20 -1.63 3.11
CA ASN A 142 6.80 -2.51 4.12
C ASN A 142 6.23 -2.24 5.51
N VAL A 143 6.10 -0.97 5.87
CA VAL A 143 5.54 -0.56 7.16
C VAL A 143 4.08 -0.99 7.27
N TRP A 144 3.29 -0.86 6.20
CA TRP A 144 1.92 -1.39 6.20
C TRP A 144 1.87 -2.92 6.28
N ARG A 145 2.73 -3.61 5.51
CA ARG A 145 2.67 -5.06 5.35
C ARG A 145 3.19 -5.82 6.55
N TYR A 146 4.25 -5.31 7.17
CA TYR A 146 5.05 -6.00 8.17
C TYR A 146 5.16 -5.22 9.50
N GLY A 147 4.75 -3.95 9.54
CA GLY A 147 4.76 -3.11 10.74
C GLY A 147 6.06 -2.34 10.99
N PHE A 148 7.06 -2.49 10.11
CA PHE A 148 8.38 -1.82 10.24
C PHE A 148 9.06 -1.62 8.86
N PRO A 149 9.99 -0.64 8.75
CA PRO A 149 10.79 -0.44 7.54
C PRO A 149 11.97 -1.43 7.47
N TYR A 150 12.19 -2.06 6.32
CA TYR A 150 13.32 -2.97 6.11
C TYR A 150 14.57 -2.24 5.60
N GLY A 151 14.40 -1.26 4.72
CA GLY A 151 15.50 -0.57 4.04
C GLY A 151 16.38 0.33 4.91
N TRP A 152 16.02 0.56 6.17
CA TRP A 152 16.83 1.34 7.11
C TRP A 152 18.00 0.57 7.73
N PHE A 153 17.91 -0.76 7.78
CA PHE A 153 18.95 -1.62 8.38
C PHE A 153 19.96 -2.16 7.35
N LEU A 154 19.77 -1.85 6.06
CA LEU A 154 20.56 -2.38 4.94
C LEU A 154 21.44 -1.31 4.26
N ARG A 155 21.78 -0.22 4.97
CA ARG A 155 22.72 0.81 4.50
C ARG A 155 24.05 0.71 5.22
#